data_AF-A0A7W1B644-F1
#
_entry.id   AF-A0A7W1B644-F1
#
_cell.length_a   1.000
_cell.length_b   1.000
_cell.length_c   1.000
_cell.angle_alpha   90.00
_cell.angle_beta   90.00
_cell.angle_gamma   90.00
#
_symmetry.space_group_name_H-M   'P 1'
#
loop_
_entity.id
_entity.type
_entity.pdbx_description
1 polymer ?
#
loop_
_entity_poly.entity_id
_entity_poly.type
_entity_poly.pdbx_seq_one_letter_code
_entity_poly.pdbx_strand_id
1 'polypeptide(L)'
;RRAIVAALDAAVVRVDRVVAQTSQIERVRIEVTPRADRRDRSTGLAQGLGASATIPDIAIPDIAAPLVVPLCRTDAQLDAVIEAGATDVELDWMEMVGLSRAVARAKARGLRVGVATVRVQKPGEERIDAHLARLEPDWILVRSWGSLGYLAGLADHPTLHGDFSLNVTNSLTAGWVLGHGLETLTAAHDLDRDQLFALLAQAPRGRVAVTVHHHIPTFHTEHCVYAHLLSTGKDYKTCGRPCERSAVSLRDRVGLVHPVVVDVGCRNTIFNAQAQSAATLVPALLAEGVRRFRLELVRETADETQTLFTAYAALAAGTLAPAEVVRRAAVHEQFGVTRGTMRTLTVLR
;
A
#
# COMPACT_ATOMS: atom_id res chain seq x y z
N ARG A 1 -19.07 -39.96 17.23
CA ARG A 1 -18.04 -38.88 17.38
C ARG A 1 -16.76 -39.18 16.60
N ARG A 2 -16.00 -40.26 16.89
CA ARG A 2 -14.77 -40.59 16.12
C ARG A 2 -14.99 -40.83 14.62
N ALA A 3 -16.09 -41.48 14.24
CA ALA A 3 -16.45 -41.69 12.82
C ALA A 3 -16.78 -40.39 12.07
N ILE A 4 -17.31 -39.38 12.77
CA ILE A 4 -17.65 -38.08 12.19
C ILE A 4 -16.39 -37.24 11.97
N VAL A 5 -15.45 -37.28 12.92
CA VAL A 5 -14.13 -36.64 12.79
C VAL A 5 -13.34 -37.25 11.65
N ALA A 6 -13.29 -38.58 11.53
CA ALA A 6 -12.61 -39.26 10.42
C ALA A 6 -13.23 -38.94 9.04
N ALA A 7 -14.55 -38.77 8.96
CA ALA A 7 -15.23 -38.37 7.73
C ALA A 7 -14.97 -36.90 7.36
N LEU A 8 -14.88 -36.01 8.35
CA LEU A 8 -14.49 -34.60 8.16
C LEU A 8 -13.03 -34.48 7.72
N ASP A 9 -12.11 -35.21 8.35
CA ASP A 9 -10.69 -35.23 7.97
C ASP A 9 -10.50 -35.77 6.55
N ALA A 10 -11.22 -36.84 6.18
CA ALA A 10 -11.20 -37.37 4.83
C ALA A 10 -11.80 -36.41 3.79
N ALA A 11 -12.82 -35.62 4.17
CA ALA A 11 -13.39 -34.59 3.32
C ALA A 11 -12.45 -33.39 3.14
N VAL A 12 -11.77 -32.95 4.19
CA VAL A 12 -10.76 -31.88 4.16
C VAL A 12 -9.57 -32.28 3.28
N VAL A 13 -9.04 -33.50 3.45
CA VAL A 13 -7.96 -34.02 2.60
C VAL A 13 -8.38 -34.12 1.12
N ARG A 14 -9.65 -34.42 0.84
CA ARG A 14 -10.18 -34.47 -0.52
C ARG A 14 -10.37 -33.08 -1.13
N VAL A 15 -10.78 -32.08 -0.33
CA VAL A 15 -10.85 -30.68 -0.74
C VAL A 15 -9.44 -30.13 -1.03
N ASP A 16 -8.46 -30.41 -0.17
CA ASP A 16 -7.06 -30.01 -0.39
C ASP A 16 -6.48 -30.61 -1.68
N ARG A 17 -6.82 -31.87 -1.99
CA ARG A 17 -6.40 -32.52 -3.24
C ARG A 17 -7.07 -31.93 -4.49
N VAL A 18 -8.34 -31.54 -4.41
CA VAL A 18 -9.07 -30.92 -5.54
C VAL A 18 -8.60 -29.49 -5.77
N VAL A 19 -8.35 -28.73 -4.70
CA VAL A 19 -7.77 -27.37 -4.77
C VAL A 19 -6.33 -27.42 -5.31
N ALA A 20 -5.52 -28.41 -4.91
CA ALA A 20 -4.17 -28.61 -5.45
C ALA A 20 -4.17 -28.99 -6.94
N GLN A 21 -5.14 -29.79 -7.42
CA GLN A 21 -5.20 -30.22 -8.82
C GLN A 21 -5.79 -29.19 -9.79
N THR A 22 -6.48 -28.15 -9.30
CA THR A 22 -7.06 -27.08 -10.15
C THR A 22 -6.45 -25.70 -9.93
N SER A 23 -5.48 -25.58 -9.03
CA SER A 23 -4.80 -24.33 -8.74
C SER A 23 -4.04 -23.81 -9.97
N GLN A 24 -4.42 -22.61 -10.43
CA GLN A 24 -3.66 -21.85 -11.43
C GLN A 24 -2.20 -21.64 -10.99
N ILE A 25 -1.91 -21.68 -9.67
CA ILE A 25 -0.55 -21.58 -9.13
C ILE A 25 0.27 -22.81 -9.49
N GLU A 26 -0.29 -24.02 -9.48
CA GLU A 26 0.42 -25.24 -9.89
C GLU A 26 0.75 -25.19 -11.39
N ARG A 27 -0.19 -24.70 -12.22
CA ARG A 27 0.03 -24.51 -13.66
C ARG A 27 1.10 -23.46 -13.96
N VAL A 28 1.01 -22.29 -13.33
CA VAL A 28 2.04 -21.24 -13.45
C VAL A 28 3.38 -21.75 -12.94
N ARG A 29 3.41 -22.54 -11.86
CA ARG A 29 4.64 -23.16 -11.36
C ARG A 29 5.21 -24.16 -12.37
N ILE A 30 4.38 -24.94 -13.06
CA ILE A 30 4.82 -25.87 -14.11
C ILE A 30 5.29 -25.13 -15.37
N GLU A 31 4.64 -24.03 -15.76
CA GLU A 31 5.03 -23.20 -16.91
C GLU A 31 6.30 -22.39 -16.66
N VAL A 32 6.48 -21.85 -15.45
CA VAL A 32 7.59 -20.97 -15.10
C VAL A 32 8.82 -21.75 -14.61
N THR A 33 8.67 -23.02 -14.24
CA THR A 33 9.82 -23.88 -13.89
C THR A 33 10.18 -24.74 -15.11
N PRO A 34 11.28 -24.47 -15.83
CA PRO A 34 11.80 -25.42 -16.80
C PRO A 34 12.04 -26.76 -16.10
N ARG A 35 11.85 -27.88 -16.80
CA ARG A 35 12.22 -29.22 -16.30
C ARG A 35 13.74 -29.28 -16.08
N ALA A 36 14.21 -28.71 -14.99
CA ALA A 36 15.59 -28.79 -14.54
C ALA A 36 15.77 -30.12 -13.79
N ASP A 37 16.63 -30.95 -14.36
CA ASP A 37 16.99 -32.27 -13.85
C ASP A 37 17.45 -32.17 -12.38
N ARG A 38 17.00 -33.10 -11.55
CA ARG A 38 17.11 -33.01 -10.07
C ARG A 38 18.55 -33.14 -9.55
N ARG A 39 19.55 -33.33 -10.41
CA ARG A 39 20.94 -33.59 -10.04
C ARG A 39 21.85 -32.36 -9.98
N ASP A 40 21.38 -31.18 -10.38
CA ASP A 40 22.24 -29.98 -10.48
C ASP A 40 21.70 -28.78 -9.68
N ARG A 41 21.13 -29.05 -8.49
CA ARG A 41 20.50 -28.02 -7.65
C ARG A 41 21.47 -27.14 -6.85
N SER A 42 22.77 -27.46 -6.81
CA SER A 42 23.77 -26.61 -6.12
C SER A 42 24.41 -25.53 -7.00
N THR A 43 24.23 -25.59 -8.33
CA THR A 43 24.89 -24.69 -9.29
C THR A 43 23.89 -23.84 -10.06
N GLY A 44 22.70 -24.37 -10.40
CA GLY A 44 21.71 -23.67 -11.23
C GLY A 44 20.97 -22.51 -10.55
N LEU A 45 20.77 -22.56 -9.22
CA LEU A 45 20.18 -21.45 -8.46
C LEU A 45 21.14 -20.27 -8.35
N ALA A 46 22.45 -20.53 -8.35
CA ALA A 46 23.48 -19.50 -8.40
C ALA A 46 23.63 -18.88 -9.81
N GLN A 47 23.30 -19.64 -10.87
CA GLN A 47 23.44 -19.19 -12.26
C GLN A 47 22.20 -18.47 -12.82
N GLY A 48 20.99 -18.76 -12.33
CA GLY A 48 19.77 -17.98 -12.64
C GLY A 48 19.64 -16.68 -11.83
N LEU A 49 20.30 -16.62 -10.66
CA LEU A 49 20.56 -15.41 -9.88
C LEU A 49 21.95 -14.82 -10.22
N GLY A 50 22.48 -15.15 -11.39
CA GLY A 50 23.82 -14.77 -11.86
C GLY A 50 23.98 -13.29 -12.20
N ALA A 51 22.90 -12.50 -12.17
CA ALA A 51 23.03 -11.10 -11.83
C ALA A 51 23.15 -11.05 -10.31
N SER A 52 24.39 -10.95 -9.82
CA SER A 52 24.64 -10.51 -8.45
C SER A 52 23.61 -9.43 -8.14
N ALA A 53 22.72 -9.67 -7.18
CA ALA A 53 21.81 -8.64 -6.68
C ALA A 53 22.65 -7.63 -5.88
N THR A 54 23.71 -7.11 -6.51
CA THR A 54 24.34 -5.87 -6.12
C THR A 54 23.23 -4.86 -6.17
N ILE A 55 22.88 -4.37 -4.99
CA ILE A 55 22.15 -3.13 -4.84
C ILE A 55 22.86 -2.16 -5.79
N PRO A 56 22.17 -1.64 -6.82
CA PRO A 56 22.85 -0.82 -7.80
C PRO A 56 23.54 0.32 -7.04
N ASP A 57 24.72 0.72 -7.51
CA ASP A 57 25.41 1.88 -6.95
C ASP A 57 24.63 3.14 -7.35
N ILE A 58 23.52 3.34 -6.64
CA ILE A 58 22.59 4.43 -6.85
C ILE A 58 23.17 5.60 -6.09
N ALA A 59 23.44 6.68 -6.83
CA ALA A 59 23.88 7.94 -6.24
C ALA A 59 23.00 8.28 -5.04
N ILE A 60 23.65 8.42 -3.89
CA ILE A 60 23.02 8.83 -2.65
C ILE A 60 22.60 10.28 -2.86
N PRO A 61 21.29 10.58 -2.85
CA PRO A 61 20.85 11.97 -2.97
C PRO A 61 21.36 12.76 -1.75
N ASP A 62 21.63 14.05 -1.96
CA ASP A 62 21.85 14.96 -0.83
C ASP A 62 20.69 14.81 0.17
N ILE A 63 21.03 14.84 1.46
CA ILE A 63 20.05 14.62 2.52
C ILE A 63 19.04 15.77 2.49
N ALA A 64 17.92 15.53 1.80
CA ALA A 64 16.81 16.45 1.70
C ALA A 64 16.20 16.71 3.09
N ALA A 65 15.49 17.83 3.21
CA ALA A 65 14.63 18.07 4.37
C ALA A 65 13.57 16.95 4.47
N PRO A 66 13.19 16.53 5.68
CA PRO A 66 12.15 15.53 5.83
C PRO A 66 10.80 16.08 5.33
N LEU A 67 10.07 15.22 4.64
CA LEU A 67 8.82 15.53 3.96
C LEU A 67 7.75 14.55 4.43
N VAL A 68 6.58 15.07 4.77
CA VAL A 68 5.37 14.28 5.01
C VAL A 68 4.47 14.39 3.80
N VAL A 69 4.15 13.26 3.18
CA VAL A 69 3.32 13.18 1.99
C VAL A 69 1.96 12.56 2.36
N PRO A 70 0.88 13.36 2.45
CA PRO A 70 -0.46 12.85 2.66
C PRO A 70 -0.98 12.17 1.39
N LEU A 71 -1.62 11.02 1.57
CA LEU A 71 -2.41 10.36 0.54
C LEU A 71 -3.89 10.62 0.81
N CYS A 72 -4.51 11.41 -0.07
CA CYS A 72 -5.90 11.84 0.03
C CYS A 72 -6.81 11.05 -0.92
N ARG A 73 -8.05 10.82 -0.49
CA ARG A 73 -9.09 10.07 -1.23
C ARG A 73 -10.34 10.88 -1.50
N THR A 74 -10.46 12.07 -0.90
CA THR A 74 -11.64 12.93 -1.01
C THR A 74 -11.26 14.39 -1.22
N ASP A 75 -12.20 15.19 -1.72
CA ASP A 75 -12.00 16.62 -1.89
C ASP A 75 -11.72 17.33 -0.55
N ALA A 76 -12.46 16.98 0.50
CA ALA A 76 -12.29 17.57 1.83
C ALA A 76 -10.90 17.33 2.42
N GLN A 77 -10.33 16.14 2.20
CA GLN A 77 -8.96 15.83 2.63
C GLN A 77 -7.93 16.64 1.83
N LEU A 78 -8.09 16.72 0.51
CA LEU A 78 -7.18 17.48 -0.34
C LEU A 78 -7.20 18.98 0.01
N ASP A 79 -8.39 19.55 0.22
CA ASP A 79 -8.53 20.96 0.57
C ASP A 79 -7.89 21.24 1.94
N ALA A 80 -8.08 20.35 2.92
CA ALA A 80 -7.48 20.47 4.25
C ALA A 80 -5.93 20.42 4.21
N VAL A 81 -5.31 19.54 3.42
CA VAL A 81 -3.83 19.49 3.33
C VAL A 81 -3.26 20.66 2.54
N ILE A 82 -3.98 21.17 1.55
CA ILE A 82 -3.62 22.41 0.83
C ILE A 82 -3.61 23.59 1.82
N GLU A 83 -4.68 23.75 2.60
CA GLU A 83 -4.79 24.81 3.60
C GLU A 83 -3.76 24.69 4.73
N ALA A 84 -3.39 23.46 5.08
CA ALA A 84 -2.33 23.17 6.05
C ALA A 84 -0.91 23.38 5.50
N GLY A 85 -0.76 23.74 4.22
CA GLY A 85 0.54 24.07 3.61
C GLY A 85 1.35 22.86 3.15
N ALA A 86 0.72 21.75 2.78
CA ALA A 86 1.42 20.64 2.13
C ALA A 86 2.06 21.09 0.81
N THR A 87 3.29 20.62 0.55
CA THR A 87 4.00 20.87 -0.72
C THR A 87 3.81 19.75 -1.73
N ASP A 88 3.62 18.52 -1.22
CA ASP A 88 3.53 17.28 -1.98
C ASP A 88 2.28 16.54 -1.52
N VAL A 89 1.51 15.97 -2.44
CA VAL A 89 0.31 15.19 -2.12
C VAL A 89 0.19 13.98 -3.05
N GLU A 90 -0.26 12.84 -2.51
CA GLU A 90 -0.64 11.66 -3.28
C GLU A 90 -2.17 11.58 -3.37
N LEU A 91 -2.70 11.33 -4.56
CA LEU A 91 -4.14 11.24 -4.83
C LEU A 91 -4.55 9.79 -5.13
N ASP A 92 -5.51 9.29 -4.38
CA ASP A 92 -6.05 7.93 -4.49
C ASP A 92 -7.58 7.95 -4.62
N TRP A 93 -8.07 8.59 -5.68
CA TRP A 93 -9.49 8.56 -6.05
C TRP A 93 -9.81 7.16 -6.59
N MET A 94 -10.22 6.28 -5.68
CA MET A 94 -10.39 4.85 -5.96
C MET A 94 -11.33 4.56 -7.14
N GLU A 95 -12.40 5.35 -7.30
CA GLU A 95 -13.35 5.23 -8.43
C GLU A 95 -12.93 6.05 -9.68
N MET A 96 -11.82 6.80 -9.60
CA MET A 96 -11.28 7.73 -10.61
C MET A 96 -12.19 8.92 -10.97
N VAL A 97 -13.40 8.99 -10.44
CA VAL A 97 -14.34 10.09 -10.67
C VAL A 97 -13.81 11.38 -10.04
N GLY A 98 -13.55 12.39 -10.87
CA GLY A 98 -13.05 13.69 -10.39
C GLY A 98 -11.55 13.76 -10.16
N LEU A 99 -10.79 12.68 -10.36
CA LEU A 99 -9.34 12.65 -10.16
C LEU A 99 -8.62 13.74 -10.98
N SER A 100 -8.98 13.94 -12.25
CA SER A 100 -8.38 14.98 -13.09
C SER A 100 -8.59 16.39 -12.53
N ARG A 101 -9.76 16.65 -11.91
CA ARG A 101 -10.04 17.94 -11.24
C ARG A 101 -9.22 18.08 -9.96
N ALA A 102 -9.06 17.00 -9.19
CA ALA A 102 -8.22 17.00 -7.99
C ALA A 102 -6.75 17.27 -8.33
N VAL A 103 -6.21 16.63 -9.37
CA VAL A 103 -4.85 16.88 -9.89
C VAL A 103 -4.69 18.36 -10.29
N ALA A 104 -5.61 18.88 -11.11
CA ALA A 104 -5.57 20.27 -11.55
C ALA A 104 -5.68 21.25 -10.37
N ARG A 105 -6.55 20.98 -9.40
CA ARG A 105 -6.73 21.82 -8.20
C ARG A 105 -5.45 21.87 -7.36
N ALA A 106 -4.83 20.72 -7.08
CA ALA A 106 -3.59 20.66 -6.32
C ALA A 106 -2.45 21.41 -7.02
N LYS A 107 -2.25 21.17 -8.32
CA LYS A 107 -1.25 21.88 -9.12
C LYS A 107 -1.48 23.38 -9.20
N ALA A 108 -2.74 23.83 -9.34
CA ALA A 108 -3.08 25.26 -9.36
C ALA A 108 -2.76 25.97 -8.04
N ARG A 109 -2.61 25.22 -6.93
CA ARG A 109 -2.17 25.71 -5.62
C ARG A 109 -0.65 25.56 -5.40
N GLY A 110 0.08 25.11 -6.42
CA GLY A 110 1.54 24.97 -6.39
C GLY A 110 2.05 23.68 -5.77
N LEU A 111 1.17 22.70 -5.49
CA LEU A 111 1.60 21.40 -4.97
C LEU A 111 2.18 20.54 -6.10
N ARG A 112 3.17 19.72 -5.75
CA ARG A 112 3.57 18.57 -6.57
C ARG A 112 2.62 17.41 -6.29
N VAL A 113 2.22 16.71 -7.34
CA VAL A 113 1.10 15.76 -7.28
C VAL A 113 1.53 14.36 -7.71
N GLY A 114 1.37 13.42 -6.80
CA GLY A 114 1.40 11.99 -7.07
C GLY A 114 0.01 11.41 -7.34
N VAL A 115 -0.10 10.41 -8.19
CA VAL A 115 -1.33 9.61 -8.36
C VAL A 115 -1.05 8.13 -8.12
N ALA A 116 -1.95 7.45 -7.42
CA ALA A 116 -1.78 6.03 -7.09
C ALA A 116 -2.40 5.10 -8.15
N THR A 117 -1.65 4.08 -8.61
CA THR A 117 -2.18 3.03 -9.51
C THR A 117 -3.19 2.14 -8.79
N VAL A 118 -3.98 1.26 -9.42
CA VAL A 118 -4.83 0.34 -8.64
C VAL A 118 -4.00 -0.65 -7.81
N ARG A 119 -4.49 -1.04 -6.63
CA ARG A 119 -3.79 -2.02 -5.76
C ARG A 119 -3.80 -3.43 -6.33
N VAL A 120 -4.95 -3.84 -6.85
CA VAL A 120 -5.11 -5.11 -7.56
C VAL A 120 -5.28 -4.76 -9.02
N GLN A 121 -4.34 -5.19 -9.86
CA GLN A 121 -4.41 -5.04 -11.30
C GLN A 121 -4.57 -6.42 -11.94
N LYS A 122 -5.55 -6.58 -12.82
CA LYS A 122 -5.70 -7.77 -13.66
C LYS A 122 -5.05 -7.55 -15.04
N PRO A 123 -4.63 -8.63 -15.72
CA PRO A 123 -4.20 -8.54 -17.11
C PRO A 123 -5.23 -7.83 -17.99
N GLY A 124 -4.79 -6.88 -18.81
CA GLY A 124 -5.67 -6.07 -19.66
C GLY A 124 -6.17 -4.77 -19.02
N GLU A 125 -5.87 -4.52 -17.74
CA GLU A 125 -6.21 -3.28 -17.03
C GLU A 125 -5.12 -2.20 -17.15
N GLU A 126 -4.09 -2.37 -17.99
CA GLU A 126 -2.97 -1.42 -18.16
C GLU A 126 -3.44 -0.05 -18.70
N ARG A 127 -4.62 0.00 -19.31
CA ARG A 127 -5.27 1.26 -19.75
C ARG A 127 -5.53 2.21 -18.59
N ILE A 128 -5.70 1.68 -17.37
CA ILE A 128 -5.80 2.48 -16.15
C ILE A 128 -4.50 3.23 -15.92
N ASP A 129 -3.36 2.53 -15.94
CA ASP A 129 -2.05 3.12 -15.71
C ASP A 129 -1.71 4.15 -16.81
N ALA A 130 -2.05 3.83 -18.07
CA ALA A 130 -1.94 4.78 -19.18
C ALA A 130 -2.80 6.04 -18.99
N HIS A 131 -3.99 5.91 -18.40
CA HIS A 131 -4.82 7.06 -18.06
C HIS A 131 -4.19 7.91 -16.97
N LEU A 132 -3.68 7.29 -15.90
CA LEU A 132 -3.01 7.99 -14.80
C LEU A 132 -1.78 8.75 -15.28
N ALA A 133 -0.95 8.16 -16.16
CA ALA A 133 0.20 8.83 -16.74
C ALA A 133 -0.18 10.07 -17.58
N ARG A 134 -1.31 10.03 -18.31
CA ARG A 134 -1.82 11.17 -19.08
C ARG A 134 -2.41 12.30 -18.24
N LEU A 135 -2.58 12.12 -16.93
CA LEU A 135 -2.87 13.23 -16.02
C LEU A 135 -1.62 14.08 -15.74
N GLU A 136 -0.47 13.68 -16.31
CA GLU A 136 0.85 14.31 -16.17
C GLU A 136 1.23 14.56 -14.71
N PRO A 137 1.08 13.59 -13.80
CA PRO A 137 1.45 13.79 -12.39
C PRO A 137 2.96 13.99 -12.27
N ASP A 138 3.40 14.64 -11.19
CA ASP A 138 4.82 14.74 -10.85
C ASP A 138 5.43 13.37 -10.57
N TRP A 139 4.63 12.44 -10.01
CA TRP A 139 5.00 11.03 -9.88
C TRP A 139 3.79 10.09 -9.91
N ILE A 140 4.04 8.80 -10.13
CA ILE A 140 3.06 7.74 -9.91
C ILE A 140 3.48 6.90 -8.70
N LEU A 141 2.55 6.69 -7.78
CA LEU A 141 2.68 5.73 -6.69
C LEU A 141 2.25 4.35 -7.18
N VAL A 142 3.23 3.48 -7.44
CA VAL A 142 3.08 2.15 -8.01
C VAL A 142 2.70 1.14 -6.93
N ARG A 143 1.50 0.56 -7.04
CA ARG A 143 0.92 -0.35 -6.04
C ARG A 143 0.91 -1.83 -6.45
N SER A 144 1.29 -2.14 -7.69
CA SER A 144 1.30 -3.51 -8.19
C SER A 144 2.52 -3.79 -9.08
N TRP A 145 2.95 -5.05 -9.13
CA TRP A 145 4.05 -5.48 -10.00
C TRP A 145 3.72 -5.34 -11.49
N GLY A 146 2.45 -5.51 -11.86
CA GLY A 146 1.97 -5.27 -13.23
C GLY A 146 2.15 -3.80 -13.61
N SER A 147 1.76 -2.89 -12.72
CA SER A 147 1.91 -1.45 -12.92
C SER A 147 3.37 -1.06 -13.01
N LEU A 148 4.25 -1.65 -12.19
CA LEU A 148 5.70 -1.43 -12.29
C LEU A 148 6.21 -1.83 -13.66
N GLY A 149 5.92 -3.06 -14.10
CA GLY A 149 6.38 -3.57 -15.39
C GLY A 149 5.86 -2.76 -16.59
N TYR A 150 4.60 -2.31 -16.52
CA TYR A 150 4.01 -1.47 -17.56
C TYR A 150 4.61 -0.05 -17.58
N LEU A 151 4.62 0.64 -16.45
CA LEU A 151 5.02 2.04 -16.35
C LEU A 151 6.52 2.23 -16.57
N ALA A 152 7.37 1.35 -16.02
CA ALA A 152 8.81 1.41 -16.24
C ALA A 152 9.21 1.05 -17.69
N GLY A 153 8.31 0.42 -18.45
CA GLY A 153 8.50 0.11 -19.87
C GLY A 153 8.07 1.22 -20.83
N LEU A 154 7.44 2.30 -20.34
CA LEU A 154 7.10 3.46 -21.16
C LEU A 154 8.37 4.24 -21.49
N ALA A 155 8.49 4.70 -22.74
CA ALA A 155 9.65 5.49 -23.17
C ALA A 155 9.81 6.78 -22.37
N ASP A 156 8.68 7.45 -22.12
CA ASP A 156 8.58 8.61 -21.22
C ASP A 156 7.60 8.23 -20.09
N HIS A 157 8.10 8.14 -18.87
CA HIS A 157 7.28 7.93 -17.68
C HIS A 157 7.54 9.01 -16.63
N PRO A 158 6.53 9.41 -15.83
CA PRO A 158 6.77 10.24 -14.66
C PRO A 158 7.64 9.48 -13.64
N THR A 159 8.19 10.20 -12.67
CA THR A 159 8.88 9.56 -11.53
C THR A 159 7.99 8.46 -10.94
N LEU A 160 8.58 7.30 -10.62
CA LEU A 160 7.85 6.18 -10.01
C LEU A 160 8.29 6.02 -8.56
N HIS A 161 7.31 5.98 -7.65
CA HIS A 161 7.51 5.64 -6.24
C HIS A 161 6.76 4.37 -5.91
N GLY A 162 7.39 3.42 -5.22
CA GLY A 162 6.76 2.18 -4.80
C GLY A 162 5.91 2.37 -3.54
N ASP A 163 4.70 1.83 -3.56
CA ASP A 163 3.84 1.72 -2.38
C ASP A 163 4.22 0.53 -1.50
N PHE A 164 3.73 0.53 -0.26
CA PHE A 164 3.99 -0.57 0.68
C PHE A 164 3.43 -1.90 0.14
N SER A 165 2.40 -1.84 -0.73
CA SER A 165 1.74 -3.01 -1.31
C SER A 165 2.60 -3.81 -2.30
N LEU A 166 3.77 -3.30 -2.67
CA LEU A 166 4.79 -4.09 -3.36
C LEU A 166 5.47 -5.11 -2.43
N ASN A 167 5.17 -5.09 -1.12
CA ASN A 167 5.67 -6.04 -0.12
C ASN A 167 7.20 -6.11 -0.07
N VAL A 168 7.87 -4.96 -0.23
CA VAL A 168 9.32 -4.85 -0.10
C VAL A 168 9.72 -5.01 1.37
N THR A 169 10.20 -6.20 1.71
CA THR A 169 10.50 -6.62 3.09
C THR A 169 11.99 -6.88 3.34
N ASN A 170 12.84 -6.72 2.34
CA ASN A 170 14.28 -7.00 2.45
C ASN A 170 15.09 -6.18 1.42
N SER A 171 16.40 -6.11 1.64
CA SER A 171 17.30 -5.29 0.82
C SER A 171 17.49 -5.80 -0.61
N LEU A 172 17.33 -7.11 -0.86
CA LEU A 172 17.42 -7.67 -2.21
C LEU A 172 16.24 -7.19 -3.07
N THR A 173 15.01 -7.29 -2.53
CA THR A 173 13.82 -6.76 -3.20
C THR A 173 13.91 -5.25 -3.37
N ALA A 174 14.43 -4.53 -2.37
CA ALA A 174 14.65 -3.09 -2.46
C ALA A 174 15.61 -2.72 -3.60
N GLY A 175 16.78 -3.37 -3.65
CA GLY A 175 17.76 -3.16 -4.72
C GLY A 175 17.18 -3.48 -6.10
N TRP A 176 16.37 -4.56 -6.19
CA TRP A 176 15.71 -4.92 -7.45
C TRP A 176 14.75 -3.83 -7.90
N VAL A 177 13.78 -3.40 -7.08
CA VAL A 177 12.77 -2.42 -7.54
C VAL A 177 13.37 -1.06 -7.88
N LEU A 178 14.40 -0.63 -7.14
CA LEU A 178 15.12 0.62 -7.42
C LEU A 178 15.93 0.52 -8.73
N GLY A 179 16.50 -0.64 -9.02
CA GLY A 179 17.16 -0.91 -10.30
C GLY A 179 16.21 -1.09 -11.49
N HIS A 180 14.89 -1.17 -11.25
CA HIS A 180 13.86 -1.42 -12.27
C HIS A 180 12.84 -0.28 -12.37
N GLY A 181 13.32 0.96 -12.18
CA GLY A 181 12.56 2.18 -12.52
C GLY A 181 11.95 2.92 -11.33
N LEU A 182 11.97 2.37 -10.11
CA LEU A 182 11.53 3.12 -8.93
C LEU A 182 12.61 4.08 -8.42
N GLU A 183 12.22 5.34 -8.18
CA GLU A 183 13.07 6.33 -7.54
C GLU A 183 13.09 6.18 -6.01
N THR A 184 11.97 5.76 -5.42
CA THR A 184 11.89 5.40 -3.99
C THR A 184 10.93 4.23 -3.80
N LEU A 185 11.04 3.53 -2.68
CA LEU A 185 10.08 2.51 -2.27
C LEU A 185 9.53 2.82 -0.88
N THR A 186 8.30 2.39 -0.59
CA THR A 186 7.76 2.41 0.76
C THR A 186 7.97 1.05 1.42
N ALA A 187 8.50 1.05 2.66
CA ALA A 187 8.66 -0.18 3.43
C ALA A 187 7.31 -0.88 3.66
N ALA A 188 7.27 -2.20 3.51
CA ALA A 188 6.06 -2.99 3.71
C ALA A 188 5.55 -2.93 5.15
N HIS A 189 4.23 -2.98 5.32
CA HIS A 189 3.59 -3.04 6.65
C HIS A 189 3.84 -4.37 7.39
N ASP A 190 4.36 -5.40 6.71
CA ASP A 190 4.68 -6.68 7.35
C ASP A 190 5.93 -6.62 8.24
N LEU A 191 6.77 -5.59 8.04
CA LEU A 191 8.01 -5.42 8.80
C LEU A 191 7.70 -4.96 10.22
N ASP A 192 8.30 -5.63 11.20
CA ASP A 192 8.44 -5.04 12.52
C ASP A 192 9.56 -3.98 12.53
N ARG A 193 9.77 -3.38 13.70
CA ARG A 193 10.81 -2.37 13.91
C ARG A 193 12.18 -2.89 13.50
N ASP A 194 12.62 -4.02 14.04
CA ASP A 194 14.00 -4.47 13.87
C ASP A 194 14.27 -4.89 12.42
N GLN A 195 13.28 -5.49 11.76
CA GLN A 195 13.32 -5.80 10.33
C GLN A 195 13.35 -4.53 9.46
N LEU A 196 12.60 -3.48 9.82
CA LEU A 196 12.68 -2.19 9.14
C LEU A 196 14.09 -1.59 9.26
N PHE A 197 14.68 -1.56 10.45
CA PHE A 197 16.03 -1.03 10.64
C PHE A 197 17.09 -1.88 9.91
N ALA A 198 16.92 -3.21 9.85
CA ALA A 198 17.78 -4.08 9.05
C ALA A 198 17.69 -3.79 7.54
N LEU A 199 16.48 -3.50 7.03
CA LEU A 199 16.28 -3.04 5.65
C LEU A 199 17.00 -1.70 5.40
N LEU A 200 16.79 -0.72 6.28
CA LEU A 200 17.37 0.63 6.15
C LEU A 200 18.90 0.61 6.19
N ALA A 201 19.51 -0.27 6.99
CA ALA A 201 20.95 -0.42 7.08
C ALA A 201 21.61 -0.94 5.79
N GLN A 202 20.82 -1.53 4.88
CA GLN A 202 21.30 -2.15 3.65
C GLN A 202 20.76 -1.46 2.39
N ALA A 203 19.64 -0.75 2.47
CA ALA A 203 19.08 -0.02 1.35
C ALA A 203 19.81 1.32 1.11
N PRO A 204 19.84 1.84 -0.14
CA PRO A 204 20.41 3.16 -0.40
C PRO A 204 19.70 4.24 0.43
N ARG A 205 20.49 5.07 1.13
CA ARG A 205 19.97 6.14 2.00
C ARG A 205 19.09 7.11 1.21
N GLY A 206 18.02 7.58 1.83
CA GLY A 206 17.05 8.50 1.20
C GLY A 206 16.11 7.86 0.19
N ARG A 207 16.27 6.58 -0.18
CA ARG A 207 15.41 5.87 -1.15
C ARG A 207 14.24 5.10 -0.53
N VAL A 208 14.18 5.02 0.80
CA VAL A 208 13.11 4.33 1.53
C VAL A 208 12.19 5.35 2.18
N ALA A 209 10.90 5.25 1.86
CA ALA A 209 9.80 5.92 2.52
C ALA A 209 9.18 5.02 3.59
N VAL A 210 8.59 5.62 4.63
CA VAL A 210 7.91 4.89 5.70
C VAL A 210 6.53 5.49 5.93
N THR A 211 5.50 4.65 5.90
CA THR A 211 4.14 5.06 6.29
C THR A 211 4.09 5.20 7.81
N VAL A 212 3.78 6.42 8.29
CA VAL A 212 3.78 6.77 9.71
C VAL A 212 2.39 6.85 10.32
N HIS A 213 1.36 6.89 9.47
CA HIS A 213 -0.02 6.79 9.87
C HIS A 213 -0.84 6.17 8.75
N HIS A 214 -1.67 5.18 9.11
CA HIS A 214 -2.54 4.49 8.16
C HIS A 214 -3.59 3.65 8.88
N HIS A 215 -4.70 3.40 8.19
CA HIS A 215 -5.54 2.24 8.47
C HIS A 215 -5.04 1.06 7.63
N ILE A 216 -4.80 -0.10 8.25
CA ILE A 216 -4.39 -1.30 7.51
C ILE A 216 -5.54 -1.72 6.56
N PRO A 217 -5.28 -1.96 5.26
CA PRO A 217 -6.21 -2.66 4.39
C PRO A 217 -6.32 -4.13 4.80
N THR A 218 -7.30 -4.45 5.64
CA THR A 218 -7.43 -5.79 6.24
C THR A 218 -7.89 -6.85 5.23
N PHE A 219 -8.75 -6.48 4.28
CA PHE A 219 -9.32 -7.43 3.33
C PHE A 219 -9.61 -6.79 1.97
N HIS A 220 -9.35 -7.55 0.90
CA HIS A 220 -9.75 -7.22 -0.46
C HIS A 220 -10.74 -8.26 -0.97
N THR A 221 -11.81 -7.83 -1.64
CA THR A 221 -12.81 -8.75 -2.19
C THR A 221 -13.39 -8.25 -3.50
N GLU A 222 -13.61 -9.19 -4.43
CA GLU A 222 -14.36 -8.93 -5.66
C GLU A 222 -15.88 -9.03 -5.44
N HIS A 223 -16.31 -9.46 -4.26
CA HIS A 223 -17.71 -9.41 -3.87
C HIS A 223 -18.05 -7.99 -3.39
N CYS A 224 -18.70 -7.21 -4.26
CA CYS A 224 -19.08 -5.84 -3.95
C CYS A 224 -20.24 -5.79 -2.93
N VAL A 225 -19.90 -5.48 -1.68
CA VAL A 225 -20.84 -5.37 -0.54
C VAL A 225 -21.92 -4.31 -0.83
N TYR A 226 -21.54 -3.24 -1.52
CA TYR A 226 -22.45 -2.18 -1.94
C TYR A 226 -23.54 -2.69 -2.88
N ALA A 227 -23.16 -3.42 -3.93
CA ALA A 227 -24.11 -3.98 -4.87
C ALA A 227 -25.00 -5.03 -4.18
N HIS A 228 -24.41 -5.87 -3.33
CA HIS A 228 -25.15 -6.92 -2.63
C HIS A 228 -26.23 -6.38 -1.68
N LEU A 229 -25.94 -5.31 -0.94
CA LEU A 229 -26.84 -4.80 0.10
C LEU A 229 -27.72 -3.64 -0.36
N LEU A 230 -27.27 -2.84 -1.32
CA LEU A 230 -27.92 -1.57 -1.71
C LEU A 230 -28.43 -1.55 -3.15
N SER A 231 -28.38 -2.69 -3.86
CA SER A 231 -28.84 -2.80 -5.24
C SER A 231 -29.71 -4.02 -5.47
N THR A 232 -30.59 -3.93 -6.46
CA THR A 232 -31.34 -5.06 -7.04
C THR A 232 -30.74 -5.52 -8.37
N GLY A 233 -29.65 -4.90 -8.82
CA GLY A 233 -28.93 -5.26 -10.04
C GLY A 233 -28.24 -6.62 -9.95
N LYS A 234 -27.96 -7.23 -11.11
CA LYS A 234 -27.36 -8.57 -11.19
C LYS A 234 -25.83 -8.54 -11.26
N ASP A 235 -25.26 -7.44 -11.75
CA ASP A 235 -23.84 -7.29 -12.03
C ASP A 235 -23.38 -5.83 -11.94
N TYR A 236 -22.09 -5.58 -12.20
CA TYR A 236 -21.51 -4.22 -12.15
C TYR A 236 -22.16 -3.24 -13.14
N LYS A 237 -22.72 -3.73 -14.26
CA LYS A 237 -23.38 -2.89 -15.28
C LYS A 237 -24.76 -2.45 -14.83
N THR A 238 -25.45 -3.28 -14.04
CA THR A 238 -26.83 -3.08 -13.62
C THR A 238 -26.98 -2.71 -12.15
N CYS A 239 -25.88 -2.66 -11.39
CA CYS A 239 -25.91 -2.38 -9.95
C CYS A 239 -26.40 -0.95 -9.62
N GLY A 240 -26.44 -0.03 -10.59
CA GLY A 240 -26.85 1.35 -10.36
C GLY A 240 -25.89 2.13 -9.46
N ARG A 241 -24.63 1.66 -9.32
CA ARG A 241 -23.50 2.34 -8.66
C ARG A 241 -23.83 2.97 -7.30
N PRO A 242 -24.34 2.20 -6.32
CA PRO A 242 -24.63 2.70 -4.97
C PRO A 242 -23.40 3.24 -4.24
N CYS A 243 -22.19 2.81 -4.61
CA CYS A 243 -20.93 3.31 -4.08
C CYS A 243 -20.71 4.81 -4.29
N GLU A 244 -21.24 5.40 -5.37
CA GLU A 244 -21.04 6.82 -5.68
C GLU A 244 -21.85 7.76 -4.77
N ARG A 245 -22.85 7.25 -4.07
CA ARG A 245 -23.81 8.05 -3.29
C ARG A 245 -23.91 7.64 -1.83
N SER A 246 -23.25 6.55 -1.43
CA SER A 246 -23.36 5.99 -0.08
C SER A 246 -21.98 5.64 0.44
N ALA A 247 -21.76 5.80 1.74
CA ALA A 247 -20.60 5.25 2.43
C ALA A 247 -21.04 4.02 3.23
N VAL A 248 -20.44 2.86 2.97
CA VAL A 248 -20.73 1.60 3.70
C VAL A 248 -19.58 1.27 4.63
N SER A 249 -19.90 0.77 5.82
CA SER A 249 -18.94 0.21 6.76
C SER A 249 -19.43 -1.15 7.26
N LEU A 250 -18.50 -2.04 7.58
CA LEU A 250 -18.82 -3.31 8.22
C LEU A 250 -18.60 -3.19 9.72
N ARG A 251 -19.61 -3.56 10.51
CA ARG A 251 -19.48 -3.66 11.96
C ARG A 251 -19.06 -5.07 12.33
N ASP A 252 -17.99 -5.20 13.10
CA ASP A 252 -17.52 -6.50 13.57
C ASP A 252 -18.26 -6.98 14.84
N ARG A 253 -17.89 -8.16 15.34
CA ARG A 253 -18.51 -8.78 16.52
C ARG A 253 -18.25 -8.03 17.84
N VAL A 254 -17.24 -7.14 17.90
CA VAL A 254 -16.93 -6.33 19.08
C VAL A 254 -17.40 -4.88 18.92
N GLY A 255 -18.06 -4.54 17.82
CA GLY A 255 -18.68 -3.24 17.57
C GLY A 255 -17.80 -2.25 16.80
N LEU A 256 -16.59 -2.64 16.39
CA LEU A 256 -15.72 -1.78 15.58
C LEU A 256 -16.30 -1.61 14.17
N VAL A 257 -16.16 -0.40 13.63
CA VAL A 257 -16.75 0.00 12.35
C VAL A 257 -15.65 0.17 11.30
N HIS A 258 -15.57 -0.80 10.40
CA HIS A 258 -14.54 -0.91 9.38
C HIS A 258 -14.98 -0.26 8.07
N PRO A 259 -14.29 0.79 7.59
CA PRO A 259 -14.68 1.44 6.36
C PRO A 259 -14.45 0.54 5.14
N VAL A 260 -15.43 0.50 4.24
CA VAL A 260 -15.34 -0.20 2.95
C VAL A 260 -15.16 0.83 1.85
N VAL A 261 -14.11 0.70 1.05
CA VAL A 261 -13.87 1.60 -0.10
C VAL A 261 -13.88 0.78 -1.37
N VAL A 262 -14.54 1.29 -2.41
CA VAL A 262 -14.69 0.62 -3.70
C VAL A 262 -13.70 1.23 -4.69
N ASP A 263 -12.98 0.40 -5.43
CA ASP A 263 -12.14 0.85 -6.55
C ASP A 263 -12.87 0.81 -7.89
N VAL A 264 -12.23 1.37 -8.92
CA VAL A 264 -12.74 1.41 -10.30
C VAL A 264 -13.05 0.02 -10.88
N GLY A 265 -12.41 -1.03 -10.34
CA GLY A 265 -12.65 -2.43 -10.70
C GLY A 265 -13.83 -3.06 -9.95
N CYS A 266 -14.63 -2.27 -9.22
CA CYS A 266 -15.71 -2.73 -8.33
C CYS A 266 -15.22 -3.63 -7.18
N ARG A 267 -13.92 -3.61 -6.86
CA ARG A 267 -13.34 -4.39 -5.76
C ARG A 267 -13.48 -3.58 -4.48
N ASN A 268 -13.79 -4.25 -3.39
CA ASN A 268 -13.97 -3.63 -2.09
C ASN A 268 -12.70 -3.85 -1.26
N THR A 269 -12.18 -2.78 -0.70
CA THR A 269 -11.13 -2.81 0.33
C THR A 269 -11.77 -2.48 1.67
N ILE A 270 -11.65 -3.40 2.63
CA ILE A 270 -12.10 -3.21 4.00
C ILE A 270 -10.87 -2.78 4.80
N PHE A 271 -10.89 -1.56 5.31
CA PHE A 271 -9.83 -1.03 6.15
C PHE A 271 -10.09 -1.32 7.63
N ASN A 272 -9.02 -1.40 8.42
CA ASN A 272 -9.14 -1.50 9.87
C ASN A 272 -9.90 -0.27 10.41
N ALA A 273 -10.72 -0.46 11.45
CA ALA A 273 -11.47 0.63 12.05
C ALA A 273 -10.56 1.64 12.76
N GLN A 274 -9.43 1.17 13.28
CA GLN A 274 -8.45 1.99 13.99
C GLN A 274 -7.23 2.22 13.11
N ALA A 275 -6.76 3.47 13.07
CA ALA A 275 -5.48 3.80 12.48
C ALA A 275 -4.32 3.40 13.40
N GLN A 276 -3.19 3.08 12.78
CA GLN A 276 -1.91 2.84 13.43
C GLN A 276 -0.98 4.04 13.23
N SER A 277 -0.10 4.28 14.20
CA SER A 277 0.94 5.30 14.14
C SER A 277 2.32 4.76 14.44
N ALA A 278 3.30 5.19 13.65
CA ALA A 278 4.72 4.99 13.88
C ALA A 278 5.44 6.27 14.35
N ALA A 279 4.72 7.22 14.95
CA ALA A 279 5.26 8.53 15.34
C ALA A 279 6.52 8.43 16.21
N THR A 280 6.58 7.46 17.13
CA THR A 280 7.76 7.25 18.01
C THR A 280 8.99 6.76 17.29
N LEU A 281 8.85 6.18 16.10
CA LEU A 281 9.98 5.76 15.29
C LEU A 281 10.57 6.92 14.48
N VAL A 282 9.83 7.99 14.21
CA VAL A 282 10.24 9.08 13.30
C VAL A 282 11.63 9.64 13.64
N PRO A 283 11.99 9.98 14.90
CA PRO A 283 13.33 10.48 15.21
C PRO A 283 14.45 9.49 14.85
N ALA A 284 14.24 8.19 15.08
CA ALA A 284 15.22 7.16 14.74
C ALA A 284 15.28 6.92 13.22
N LEU A 285 14.14 6.96 12.53
CA LEU A 285 14.07 6.86 11.07
C LEU A 285 14.80 8.03 10.38
N LEU A 286 14.67 9.24 10.93
CA LEU A 286 15.43 10.41 10.47
C LEU A 286 16.95 10.19 10.61
N ALA A 287 17.41 9.61 11.72
CA ALA A 287 18.83 9.28 11.91
C ALA A 287 19.33 8.25 10.87
N GLU A 288 18.49 7.27 10.52
CA GLU A 288 18.79 6.28 9.47
C GLU A 288 18.67 6.82 8.03
N GLY A 289 18.32 8.10 7.86
CA GLY A 289 18.29 8.73 6.55
C GLY A 289 16.95 8.61 5.82
N VAL A 290 15.88 8.16 6.49
CA VAL A 290 14.52 8.27 5.95
C VAL A 290 14.15 9.74 5.89
N ARG A 291 13.66 10.18 4.73
CA ARG A 291 13.21 11.56 4.52
C ARG A 291 11.78 11.67 4.02
N ARG A 292 11.21 10.61 3.45
CA ARG A 292 9.83 10.59 2.98
C ARG A 292 8.96 9.81 3.96
N PHE A 293 8.08 10.50 4.66
CA PHE A 293 7.09 9.89 5.54
C PHE A 293 5.72 9.96 4.89
N ARG A 294 4.97 8.86 4.89
CA ARG A 294 3.66 8.79 4.25
C ARG A 294 2.54 8.79 5.29
N LEU A 295 1.52 9.61 5.04
CA LEU A 295 0.33 9.75 5.86
C LEU A 295 -0.88 9.28 5.03
N GLU A 296 -1.36 8.05 5.24
CA GLU A 296 -2.45 7.47 4.44
C GLU A 296 -3.83 7.68 5.09
N LEU A 297 -4.65 8.53 4.48
CA LEU A 297 -5.98 8.89 4.97
C LEU A 297 -7.07 8.09 4.25
N VAL A 298 -7.99 7.46 4.97
CA VAL A 298 -9.11 6.70 4.43
C VAL A 298 -10.42 7.49 4.42
N ARG A 299 -10.90 7.92 5.59
CA ARG A 299 -12.21 8.59 5.76
C ARG A 299 -12.19 9.74 6.76
N GLU A 300 -11.01 10.12 7.20
CA GLU A 300 -10.76 11.28 8.03
C GLU A 300 -11.39 12.51 7.39
N THR A 301 -12.08 13.28 8.21
CA THR A 301 -12.71 14.56 7.88
C THR A 301 -11.65 15.62 7.56
N ALA A 302 -12.07 16.79 7.08
CA ALA A 302 -11.16 17.92 6.85
C ALA A 302 -10.39 18.30 8.13
N ASP A 303 -11.09 18.43 9.26
CA ASP A 303 -10.49 18.82 10.55
C ASP A 303 -9.49 17.76 11.07
N GLU A 304 -9.87 16.48 10.99
CA GLU A 304 -8.97 15.37 11.34
C GLU A 304 -7.74 15.35 10.43
N THR A 305 -7.94 15.55 9.13
CA THR A 305 -6.86 15.60 8.13
C THR A 305 -5.88 16.73 8.43
N GLN A 306 -6.38 17.94 8.66
CA GLN A 306 -5.55 19.10 9.00
C GLN A 306 -4.77 18.86 10.30
N THR A 307 -5.44 18.32 11.32
CA THR A 307 -4.83 17.99 12.61
C THR A 307 -3.71 16.97 12.45
N LEU A 308 -3.97 15.87 11.74
CA LEU A 308 -3.00 14.80 11.49
C LEU A 308 -1.80 15.32 10.69
N PHE A 309 -2.04 15.96 9.54
CA PHE A 309 -0.98 16.45 8.69
C PHE A 309 -0.06 17.43 9.43
N THR A 310 -0.65 18.42 10.12
CA THR A 310 0.11 19.42 10.89
C THR A 310 0.95 18.77 11.99
N ALA A 311 0.39 17.77 12.70
CA ALA A 311 1.11 17.08 13.77
C ALA A 311 2.30 16.27 13.22
N TYR A 312 2.11 15.50 12.14
CA TYR A 312 3.20 14.74 11.53
C TYR A 312 4.25 15.63 10.86
N ALA A 313 3.85 16.73 10.22
CA ALA A 313 4.78 17.70 9.66
C ALA A 313 5.66 18.33 10.75
N ALA A 314 5.05 18.73 11.87
CA ALA A 314 5.78 19.27 13.03
C ALA A 314 6.71 18.23 13.68
N LEU A 315 6.28 16.96 13.73
CA LEU A 315 7.13 15.85 14.20
C LEU A 315 8.34 15.64 13.29
N ALA A 316 8.13 15.60 11.98
CA ALA A 316 9.19 15.44 10.99
C ALA A 316 10.19 16.61 11.03
N ALA A 317 9.71 17.83 11.32
CA ALA A 317 10.52 19.02 11.53
C ALA A 317 11.23 19.07 12.91
N GLY A 318 10.92 18.14 13.82
CA GLY A 318 11.48 18.10 15.17
C GLY A 318 10.90 19.13 16.14
N THR A 319 9.80 19.80 15.79
CA THR A 319 9.16 20.83 16.62
C THR A 319 8.02 20.26 17.50
N LEU A 320 7.68 18.98 17.34
CA LEU A 320 6.66 18.29 18.12
C LEU A 320 7.16 16.93 18.60
N ALA A 321 6.92 16.59 19.87
CA ALA A 321 7.33 15.30 20.42
C ALA A 321 6.41 14.16 19.92
N PRO A 322 6.93 12.93 19.75
CA PRO A 322 6.11 11.80 19.30
C PRO A 322 4.85 11.52 20.13
N ALA A 323 4.96 11.60 21.46
CA ALA A 323 3.84 11.35 22.37
C ALA A 323 2.69 12.36 22.17
N GLU A 324 3.02 13.59 21.77
CA GLU A 324 2.04 14.62 21.46
C GLU A 324 1.27 14.30 20.18
N VAL A 325 1.96 13.76 19.18
CA VAL A 325 1.38 13.36 17.89
C VAL A 325 0.41 12.20 18.10
N VAL A 326 0.81 11.16 18.84
CA VAL A 326 -0.07 10.02 19.17
C VAL A 326 -1.33 10.50 19.89
N ARG A 327 -1.19 11.44 20.83
CA ARG A 327 -2.33 12.02 21.55
C ARG A 327 -3.26 12.80 20.62
N ARG A 328 -2.72 13.65 19.74
CA ARG A 328 -3.51 14.46 18.78
C ARG A 328 -4.17 13.62 17.71
N ALA A 329 -3.50 12.57 17.27
CA ALA A 329 -4.01 11.64 16.26
C ALA A 329 -5.09 10.71 16.82
N ALA A 330 -5.18 10.54 18.15
CA ALA A 330 -6.11 9.63 18.81
C ALA A 330 -6.05 8.17 18.26
N VAL A 331 -4.84 7.74 17.91
CA VAL A 331 -4.57 6.46 17.23
C VAL A 331 -3.84 5.46 18.11
N HIS A 332 -3.89 4.18 17.71
CA HIS A 332 -3.07 3.15 18.34
C HIS A 332 -1.61 3.29 17.86
N GLU A 333 -0.66 3.29 18.79
CA GLU A 333 0.77 3.36 18.46
C GLU A 333 1.32 1.96 18.11
N GLN A 334 1.66 1.77 16.84
CA GLN A 334 2.21 0.53 16.30
C GLN A 334 2.84 0.78 14.91
N PHE A 335 4.00 0.19 14.67
CA PHE A 335 4.53 -0.04 13.31
C PHE A 335 4.59 -1.54 13.06
N GLY A 336 4.14 -1.96 11.88
CA GLY A 336 4.07 -3.36 11.50
C GLY A 336 2.73 -4.03 11.87
N VAL A 337 2.32 -5.07 11.14
CA VAL A 337 1.10 -5.86 11.46
C VAL A 337 1.25 -6.62 12.78
N THR A 338 2.47 -7.00 13.14
CA THR A 338 2.79 -7.68 14.41
C THR A 338 3.98 -7.03 15.09
N ARG A 339 3.97 -6.95 16.43
CA ARG A 339 5.22 -6.92 17.19
C ARG A 339 5.80 -8.32 17.00
N GLY A 340 6.92 -8.47 16.28
CA GLY A 340 7.46 -9.77 15.86
C GLY A 340 7.25 -10.91 16.86
N THR A 341 6.98 -12.12 16.34
CA THR A 341 6.56 -13.39 17.00
C THR A 341 5.06 -13.73 17.11
N MET A 342 4.18 -13.21 16.25
CA MET A 342 2.74 -13.59 16.23
C MET A 342 2.03 -13.46 17.60
N ARG A 343 2.43 -12.51 18.44
CA ARG A 343 1.64 -12.18 19.63
C ARG A 343 0.41 -11.39 19.19
N THR A 344 -0.75 -12.04 19.26
CA THR A 344 -2.04 -11.39 19.04
C THR A 344 -2.26 -10.28 20.07
N LEU A 345 -2.65 -9.11 19.57
CA LEU A 345 -2.88 -7.92 20.38
C LEU A 345 -4.06 -8.13 21.33
N THR A 346 -3.95 -7.58 22.54
CA THR A 346 -5.10 -7.41 23.43
C THR A 346 -5.89 -6.21 22.92
N VAL A 347 -7.13 -6.44 22.48
CA VAL A 347 -8.07 -5.36 22.11
C VAL A 347 -8.29 -4.50 23.35
N LEU A 348 -7.86 -3.23 23.31
CA LEU A 348 -8.21 -2.25 24.33
C LEU A 348 -9.71 -2.00 24.23
N ARG A 349 -10.42 -2.23 25.35
CA ARG A 349 -11.87 -2.01 25.47
C ARG A 349 -12.20 -0.54 25.57
#